data_AF-A0A960FR45-F1
#
_entry.id   AF-A0A960FR45-F1
#
_cell.length_a   1.000
_cell.length_b   1.000
_cell.length_c   1.000
_cell.angle_alpha   90.00
_cell.angle_beta   90.00
_cell.angle_gamma   90.00
#
_symmetry.space_group_name_H-M   'P 1'
#
loop_
_entity.id
_entity.type
_entity.pdbx_description
1 polymer ?
#
loop_
_entity_poly.entity_id
_entity_poly.type
_entity_poly.pdbx_seq_one_letter_code
_entity_poly.pdbx_strand_id
1 'polypeptide(L)' 'MPAVLSGPHGRFTHAHATGHQLWIAGGVGITPFLSWLRSLDTHPPAGRVDVFHAVRDDAPYAEEIRDLVADRPDV' A
#
# COMPACT_ATOMS: atom_id res chain seq x y z
N MET A 1 30.06 6.41 1.15
CA MET A 1 29.47 7.28 2.20
C MET A 1 28.13 6.67 2.60
N PRO A 2 27.79 6.57 3.90
CA PRO A 2 26.50 6.02 4.32
C PRO A 2 25.35 7.00 4.03
N ALA A 3 24.16 6.46 3.74
CA ALA A 3 22.94 7.24 3.72
C ALA A 3 22.48 7.49 5.17
N VAL A 4 22.15 8.75 5.50
CA VAL A 4 21.62 9.14 6.81
C VAL A 4 20.12 9.40 6.66
N LEU A 5 19.31 8.75 7.50
CA LEU A 5 17.86 8.89 7.52
C LEU A 5 17.43 9.60 8.81
N SER A 6 16.41 10.46 8.73
CA SER A 6 15.85 11.18 9.88
C SER A 6 14.34 11.01 9.93
N GLY A 7 13.84 10.47 11.04
CA GLY A 7 12.42 10.42 11.41
C GLY A 7 11.48 9.65 10.46
N PRO A 8 10.30 9.26 10.93
CA PRO A 8 9.12 9.15 10.10
C PRO A 8 8.43 10.53 10.00
N HIS A 9 7.98 10.90 8.80
CA HIS A 9 7.27 12.16 8.57
C HIS A 9 5.94 11.90 7.84
N GLY A 10 4.96 12.77 8.09
CA GLY A 10 3.64 12.72 7.45
C GLY A 10 2.53 12.20 8.37
N ARG A 11 1.29 12.31 7.89
CA ARG A 11 0.07 11.84 8.58
C ARG A 11 -0.75 10.89 7.70
N PHE A 12 -0.16 10.41 6.61
CA PHE A 12 -0.81 9.52 5.67
C PHE A 12 -0.86 8.10 6.24
N THR A 13 -2.06 7.67 6.64
CA THR A 13 -2.30 6.35 7.25
C THR A 13 -3.71 5.88 6.95
N HIS A 14 -3.87 4.59 6.69
CA HIS A 14 -5.16 3.95 6.47
C HIS A 14 -5.94 3.72 7.77
N ALA A 15 -5.28 3.84 8.93
CA ALA A 15 -5.88 3.60 10.25
C ALA A 15 -6.93 4.65 10.65
N HIS A 16 -6.93 5.82 10.03
CA HIS A 16 -7.96 6.85 10.26
C HIS A 16 -9.21 6.66 9.39
N ALA A 17 -9.16 5.78 8.38
CA ALA A 17 -10.29 5.50 7.52
C ALA A 17 -11.19 4.43 8.14
N THR A 18 -12.49 4.49 7.86
CA THR A 18 -13.50 3.55 8.38
C THR A 18 -14.18 2.81 7.25
N GLY A 19 -14.48 1.52 7.46
CA GLY A 19 -15.18 0.70 6.49
C GLY A 19 -14.36 0.44 5.22
N HIS A 20 -14.98 0.62 4.05
CA HIS A 20 -14.41 0.33 2.73
C HIS A 20 -13.49 1.47 2.28
N GLN A 21 -12.25 1.15 1.90
CA GLN A 21 -11.22 2.11 1.49
C GLN A 21 -10.83 1.96 0.02
N LEU A 22 -10.48 3.09 -0.60
CA LEU A 22 -9.95 3.15 -1.96
C LEU A 22 -8.51 3.66 -1.93
N TRP A 23 -7.57 2.83 -2.36
CA TRP A 23 -6.14 3.15 -2.36
C TRP A 23 -5.67 3.44 -3.78
N ILE A 24 -5.36 4.71 -4.08
CA ILE A 24 -4.99 5.14 -5.43
C ILE A 24 -3.51 5.58 -5.43
N ALA A 25 -2.69 4.83 -6.16
CA ALA A 25 -1.28 5.08 -6.34
C ALA A 25 -0.97 5.48 -7.79
N GLY A 26 -0.10 6.49 -7.95
CA GLY A 26 0.46 6.89 -9.25
C GLY A 26 1.97 6.74 -9.26
N GLY A 27 2.52 5.94 -10.17
CA GLY A 27 3.97 5.70 -10.29
C GLY A 27 4.61 5.32 -8.94
N VAL A 28 5.67 6.02 -8.54
CA VAL A 28 6.37 5.79 -7.26
C VAL A 28 5.47 5.94 -6.02
N GLY A 29 4.31 6.59 -6.16
CA GLY A 29 3.28 6.73 -5.13
C GLY A 29 2.71 5.42 -4.59
N ILE A 30 3.03 4.26 -5.19
CA ILE A 30 2.68 2.94 -4.67
C ILE A 30 3.40 2.61 -3.35
N THR A 31 4.54 3.24 -3.08
CA THR A 31 5.44 2.90 -1.96
C THR A 31 4.74 2.80 -0.58
N PRO A 32 3.95 3.80 -0.10
CA PRO A 32 3.26 3.68 1.18
C PRO A 32 2.23 2.55 1.19
N PHE A 33 1.49 2.35 0.10
CA PHE A 33 0.49 1.29 -0.01
C PHE A 33 1.13 -0.10 -0.03
N LEU A 34 2.24 -0.27 -0.74
CA LEU A 34 3.01 -1.52 -0.72
C LEU A 34 3.50 -1.85 0.69
N SER A 35 3.91 -0.85 1.47
CA SER A 35 4.25 -1.03 2.87
C SER A 35 3.06 -1.52 3.70
N TRP A 36 1.85 -1.03 3.42
CA TRP A 36 0.63 -1.49 4.09
C TRP A 36 0.23 -2.90 3.66
N LEU A 37 0.27 -3.22 2.36
CA LEU A 37 -0.01 -4.55 1.82
C LEU A 37 0.92 -5.63 2.41
N ARG A 38 2.21 -5.31 2.61
CA ARG A 38 3.17 -6.18 3.29
C ARG A 38 2.90 -6.37 4.78
N SER A 39 2.09 -5.50 5.38
CA SER A 39 1.84 -5.44 6.82
C SER A 39 0.41 -5.84 7.21
N LEU A 40 -0.40 -6.37 6.28
CA LEU A 40 -1.83 -6.68 6.50
C LEU A 40 -2.07 -7.58 7.72
N ASP A 41 -1.20 -8.56 7.99
CA ASP A 41 -1.36 -9.48 9.12
C ASP A 41 -1.11 -8.81 10.48
N THR A 42 -0.36 -7.70 10.52
CA THR A 42 -0.02 -6.98 11.76
C THR A 42 -0.80 -5.68 11.94
N HIS A 43 -1.17 -5.04 10.83
CA HIS A 43 -1.85 -3.74 10.79
C HIS A 43 -2.96 -3.75 9.73
N PRO A 44 -4.01 -4.57 9.91
CA PRO A 44 -5.07 -4.69 8.92
C PRO A 44 -5.84 -3.35 8.80
N PRO A 45 -6.44 -3.08 7.62
CA PRO A 45 -7.38 -1.99 7.46
C PRO A 45 -8.68 -2.23 8.23
N ALA A 46 -9.44 -1.15 8.45
CA ALA A 46 -10.72 -1.21 9.18
C ALA A 46 -11.85 -1.93 8.42
N GLY A 47 -11.61 -2.36 7.18
CA GLY A 47 -12.56 -3.02 6.31
C GLY A 47 -11.96 -3.28 4.94
N ARG A 48 -12.82 -3.58 3.97
CA ARG A 48 -12.42 -3.90 2.59
C ARG A 48 -11.53 -2.80 1.99
N VAL A 49 -10.57 -3.17 1.16
CA VAL A 49 -9.75 -2.24 0.37
C VAL A 49 -9.93 -2.55 -1.11
N ASP A 50 -9.93 -1.52 -1.96
CA ASP A 50 -9.69 -1.67 -3.39
C ASP A 50 -8.43 -0.88 -3.78
N VAL A 51 -7.49 -1.53 -4.47
CA VAL A 51 -6.20 -0.95 -4.85
C VAL A 51 -6.15 -0.61 -6.34
N PHE A 52 -5.80 0.64 -6.65
CA PHE A 52 -5.59 1.16 -8.00
C PHE A 52 -4.16 1.65 -8.14
N HIS A 53 -3.37 1.01 -9.01
CA HIS A 53 -2.01 1.42 -9.32
C HIS A 53 -1.91 1.88 -10.78
N ALA A 54 -1.83 3.20 -10.97
CA ALA A 54 -1.69 3.82 -12.28
C ALA A 54 -0.22 4.05 -12.63
N VAL A 55 0.24 3.43 -13.71
CA VAL A 55 1.59 3.60 -14.27
C VAL A 55 1.52 3.87 -15.77
N ARG A 56 2.58 4.45 -16.32
CA ARG A 56 2.67 4.72 -17.77
C ARG A 56 3.08 3.48 -18.56
N ASP A 57 4.09 2.79 -18.06
CA ASP A 57 4.73 1.64 -18.71
C ASP A 57 4.61 0.43 -17.78
N ASP A 58 5.74 -0.08 -17.27
CA ASP A 58 5.75 -1.21 -16.34
C ASP A 58 5.35 -0.82 -14.92
N ALA A 59 4.56 -1.68 -14.28
CA ALA A 59 4.08 -1.50 -12.92
C ALA A 59 5.08 -2.15 -11.95
N PRO A 60 5.90 -1.37 -11.23
CA PRO A 60 6.83 -1.95 -10.27
C PRO A 60 6.05 -2.70 -9.19
N TYR A 61 6.59 -3.86 -8.78
CA TYR A 61 6.00 -4.73 -7.75
C TYR A 61 4.62 -5.32 -8.11
N ALA A 62 4.20 -5.31 -9.38
CA ALA A 62 2.88 -5.79 -9.76
C ALA A 62 2.65 -7.28 -9.45
N GLU A 63 3.65 -8.14 -9.63
CA GLU A 63 3.56 -9.55 -9.25
C GLU A 63 3.43 -9.71 -7.74
N GLU A 64 4.32 -9.08 -6.97
CA GLU A 64 4.26 -9.08 -5.51
C GLU A 64 2.91 -8.58 -4.97
N ILE A 65 2.37 -7.50 -5.54
CA ILE A 65 1.06 -6.98 -5.13
C ILE A 65 -0.04 -8.01 -5.39
N ARG A 66 -0.03 -8.69 -6.54
CA ARG A 66 -1.01 -9.74 -6.85
C ARG A 66 -0.89 -10.92 -5.88
N ASP A 67 0.32 -11.34 -5.57
CA ASP A 67 0.55 -12.44 -4.64
C ASP A 67 0.10 -12.09 -3.22
N LEU A 68 0.32 -10.84 -2.78
CA LEU A 68 -0.11 -10.37 -1.47
C LEU A 68 -1.63 -10.33 -1.31
N VAL A 69 -2.39 -10.17 -2.40
CA VAL A 69 -3.86 -10.09 -2.35
C VAL A 69 -4.57 -11.37 -2.80
N ALA A 70 -3.86 -12.32 -3.42
CA ALA A 70 -4.44 -13.54 -4.00
C ALA A 70 -5.31 -14.33 -3.01
N ASP A 71 -4.88 -14.44 -1.76
CA ASP A 71 -5.57 -15.19 -0.70
C ASP A 71 -6.41 -14.28 0.24
N ARG A 72 -6.59 -13.00 -0.12
CA ARG A 72 -7.27 -11.98 0.70
C ARG A 72 -8.41 -11.33 -0.09
N PRO A 73 -9.61 -11.96 -0.15
CA PRO A 73 -10.71 -11.47 -0.97
C PRO A 73 -11.29 -10.13 -0.51
N ASP A 74 -10.89 -9.66 0.68
CA ASP A 74 -11.23 -8.38 1.27
C ASP A 74 -10.23 -7.25 0.94
N VAL A 75 -9.17 -7.52 0.17
CA VAL A 75 -8.15 -6.54 -0.27
C VAL A 75 -7.96 -6.55 -1.78
#